data_AF-A0A3B0T5Y5-F1
#
_entry.id   AF-A0A3B0T5Y5-F1
#
_cell.length_a   1.000
_cell.length_b   1.000
_cell.length_c   1.000
_cell.angle_alpha   90.00
_cell.angle_beta   90.00
_cell.angle_gamma   90.00
#
_symmetry.space_group_name_H-M   'P 1'
#
loop_
_entity.id
_entity.type
_entity.pdbx_description
1 polymer ?
#
loop_
_entity_poly.entity_id
_entity_poly.type
_entity_poly.pdbx_seq_one_letter_code
_entity_poly.pdbx_strand_id
1 'polypeptide(L)'
;MGVFRRSTIHEAVHLWQAAARPGSEEVAGWIHEGAADAIAAETLLALGLWDAADYTADFDRAREECAGELQGGPLATAEARGRFRALYACGHVIAAAVSWADGETVSDFWKGFIAEAKSGGYDESDFYDFVAKRSGERDFVAALRYFVRTPLANPSREVSRLLEAAGAPS
;
A
#
# COMPACT_ATOMS: atom_id res chain seq x y z
N MET A 1 -11.19 20.39 8.39
CA MET A 1 -11.89 19.87 7.19
C MET A 1 -11.07 18.86 6.38
N GLY A 2 -9.73 18.89 6.39
CA GLY A 2 -8.90 17.95 5.60
C GLY A 2 -9.09 16.47 5.91
N VAL A 3 -9.14 16.08 7.19
CA VAL A 3 -9.35 14.68 7.62
C VAL A 3 -10.64 14.09 7.04
N PHE A 4 -11.75 14.84 7.10
CA PHE A 4 -13.05 14.39 6.57
C PHE A 4 -13.03 14.14 5.06
N ARG A 5 -12.28 14.95 4.29
CA ARG A 5 -12.16 14.78 2.84
C ARG A 5 -11.39 13.52 2.49
N ARG A 6 -10.23 13.31 3.12
CA ARG A 6 -9.40 12.11 2.92
C ARG A 6 -10.17 10.84 3.28
N SER A 7 -10.81 10.81 4.45
CA SER A 7 -11.62 9.66 4.85
C SER A 7 -12.78 9.40 3.89
N THR A 8 -13.49 10.44 3.44
CA THR A 8 -14.57 10.25 2.45
C THR A 8 -14.06 9.62 1.15
N ILE A 9 -12.90 10.05 0.65
CA ILE A 9 -12.31 9.47 -0.56
C ILE A 9 -11.83 8.04 -0.30
N HIS A 10 -11.19 7.77 0.83
CA HIS A 10 -10.77 6.43 1.25
C HIS A 10 -11.96 5.44 1.24
N GLU A 11 -13.07 5.80 1.89
CA GLU A 11 -14.29 4.96 1.88
C GLU A 11 -14.88 4.81 0.48
N ALA A 12 -14.80 5.84 -0.37
CA ALA A 12 -15.23 5.74 -1.77
C ALA A 12 -14.33 4.79 -2.58
N VAL A 13 -13.03 4.73 -2.30
CA VAL A 13 -12.11 3.76 -2.91
C VAL A 13 -12.49 2.33 -2.51
N HIS A 14 -12.93 2.10 -1.28
CA HIS A 14 -13.45 0.79 -0.86
C HIS A 14 -14.66 0.34 -1.68
N LEU A 15 -15.55 1.25 -2.08
CA LEU A 15 -16.67 0.89 -2.97
C LEU A 15 -16.19 0.39 -4.33
N TRP A 16 -15.10 0.96 -4.86
CA TRP A 16 -14.49 0.50 -6.09
C TRP A 16 -13.75 -0.84 -5.90
N GLN A 17 -12.98 -0.98 -4.82
CA GLN A 17 -12.29 -2.21 -4.44
C GLN A 17 -13.24 -3.39 -4.21
N ALA A 18 -14.47 -3.13 -3.75
CA ALA A 18 -15.47 -4.17 -3.50
C ALA A 18 -15.81 -5.00 -4.75
N ALA A 19 -15.53 -4.51 -5.96
CA ALA A 19 -15.72 -5.27 -7.20
C ALA A 19 -14.82 -6.52 -7.31
N ALA A 20 -13.68 -6.53 -6.61
CA ALA A 20 -12.67 -7.59 -6.67
C ALA A 20 -12.19 -8.06 -5.29
N ARG A 21 -12.68 -7.46 -4.20
CA ARG A 21 -12.35 -7.89 -2.83
C ARG A 21 -12.99 -9.27 -2.57
N PRO A 22 -12.25 -10.25 -2.05
CA PRO A 22 -12.85 -11.53 -1.67
C PRO A 22 -13.93 -11.37 -0.61
N GLY A 23 -14.88 -12.30 -0.63
CA GLY A 23 -15.92 -12.40 0.40
C GLY A 23 -15.43 -12.95 1.73
N SER A 24 -14.18 -13.45 1.83
CA SER A 24 -13.57 -13.91 3.08
C SER A 24 -12.63 -12.84 3.65
N GLU A 25 -12.54 -12.79 4.99
CA GLU A 25 -11.58 -11.95 5.74
C GLU A 25 -10.11 -12.41 5.58
N GLU A 26 -9.84 -13.40 4.72
CA GLU A 26 -8.51 -14.02 4.58
C GLU A 26 -7.50 -13.15 3.83
N VAL A 27 -7.93 -12.05 3.21
CA VAL A 27 -7.02 -11.13 2.53
C VAL A 27 -6.34 -10.21 3.53
N ALA A 28 -5.01 -10.14 3.43
CA ALA A 28 -4.22 -9.25 4.24
C ALA A 28 -4.69 -7.80 4.12
N GLY A 29 -5.21 -7.24 5.21
CA GLY A 29 -5.86 -5.92 5.26
C GLY A 29 -5.04 -4.79 4.65
N TRP A 30 -3.71 -4.89 4.78
CA TRP A 30 -2.79 -3.88 4.26
C TRP A 30 -2.90 -3.65 2.75
N ILE A 31 -3.35 -4.65 1.97
CA ILE A 31 -3.47 -4.53 0.53
C ILE A 31 -4.54 -3.50 0.16
N HIS A 32 -5.74 -3.60 0.74
CA HIS A 32 -6.86 -2.71 0.37
C HIS A 32 -6.92 -1.43 1.21
N GLU A 33 -6.67 -1.52 2.52
CA GLU A 33 -6.67 -0.34 3.41
C GLU A 33 -5.54 0.63 3.02
N GLY A 34 -4.37 0.08 2.72
CA GLY A 34 -3.21 0.84 2.26
C GLY A 34 -3.39 1.49 0.90
N ALA A 35 -3.87 0.72 -0.09
CA ALA A 35 -4.17 1.25 -1.41
C ALA A 35 -5.27 2.33 -1.36
N ALA A 36 -6.29 2.17 -0.50
CA ALA A 36 -7.32 3.19 -0.32
C ALA A 36 -6.76 4.50 0.23
N ASP A 37 -5.83 4.43 1.20
CA ASP A 37 -5.13 5.60 1.72
C ASP A 37 -4.26 6.29 0.67
N ALA A 38 -3.50 5.52 -0.12
CA ALA A 38 -2.63 6.05 -1.17
C ALA A 38 -3.43 6.68 -2.32
N ILE A 39 -4.49 6.02 -2.79
CA ILE A 39 -5.37 6.55 -3.84
C ILE A 39 -6.10 7.81 -3.33
N ALA A 40 -6.48 7.86 -2.05
CA ALA A 40 -7.08 9.07 -1.48
C ALA A 40 -6.11 10.25 -1.50
N ALA A 41 -4.83 10.03 -1.19
CA ALA A 41 -3.78 11.05 -1.30
C ALA A 41 -3.59 11.53 -2.75
N GLU A 42 -3.45 10.60 -3.71
CA GLU A 42 -3.33 10.93 -5.15
C GLU A 42 -4.56 11.72 -5.65
N THR A 43 -5.76 11.32 -5.22
CA THR A 43 -7.01 11.98 -5.63
C THR A 43 -7.09 13.40 -5.10
N LEU A 44 -6.67 13.64 -3.85
CA LEU A 44 -6.66 14.99 -3.27
C LEU A 44 -5.68 15.90 -4.01
N LEU A 45 -4.50 15.39 -4.38
CA LEU A 45 -3.53 16.10 -5.21
C LEU A 45 -4.11 16.41 -6.60
N ALA A 46 -4.67 15.41 -7.28
CA ALA A 46 -5.24 15.55 -8.63
C ALA A 46 -6.42 16.53 -8.69
N LEU A 47 -7.21 16.63 -7.62
CA LEU A 47 -8.32 17.59 -7.51
C LEU A 47 -7.86 19.02 -7.12
N GLY A 48 -6.57 19.24 -6.90
CA GLY A 48 -6.02 20.52 -6.43
C GLY A 48 -6.45 20.88 -5.01
N LEU A 49 -6.86 19.88 -4.22
CA LEU A 49 -7.21 20.05 -2.81
C LEU A 49 -6.01 19.92 -1.89
N TRP A 50 -4.98 19.22 -2.35
CA TRP A 50 -3.62 19.17 -1.80
C TRP A 50 -2.64 19.71 -2.82
N ASP A 51 -1.56 20.32 -2.34
CA ASP A 51 -0.38 20.58 -3.15
C ASP A 51 0.66 19.46 -3.01
N ALA A 52 1.81 19.61 -3.68
CA ALA A 52 2.88 18.64 -3.61
C ALA A 52 3.46 18.49 -2.19
N ALA A 53 3.49 19.56 -1.38
CA ALA A 53 4.01 19.50 -0.03
C ALA A 53 3.05 18.74 0.91
N ASP A 54 1.74 18.93 0.75
CA ASP A 54 0.72 18.15 1.45
C ASP A 54 0.84 16.66 1.12
N TYR A 55 1.00 16.30 -0.15
CA TYR A 55 1.17 14.92 -0.61
C TYR A 55 2.44 14.28 -0.05
N THR A 56 3.58 14.98 -0.13
CA THR A 56 4.84 14.50 0.45
C THR A 56 4.73 14.33 1.97
N ALA A 57 4.11 15.28 2.68
CA ALA A 57 3.93 15.19 4.13
C ALA A 57 3.02 14.03 4.55
N ASP A 58 1.97 13.71 3.77
CA ASP A 58 1.11 12.55 4.03
C ASP A 58 1.90 11.24 3.88
N PHE A 59 2.70 11.15 2.82
CA PHE A 59 3.53 9.97 2.56
C PHE A 59 4.63 9.79 3.61
N ASP A 60 5.33 10.86 4.00
CA ASP A 60 6.36 10.79 5.04
C ASP A 60 5.78 10.39 6.40
N ARG A 61 4.59 10.88 6.75
CA ARG A 61 3.86 10.39 7.92
C ARG A 61 3.58 8.89 7.83
N ALA A 62 3.09 8.41 6.69
CA ALA A 62 2.84 6.98 6.50
C ALA A 62 4.12 6.13 6.65
N ARG A 63 5.27 6.62 6.16
CA ARG A 63 6.58 5.96 6.34
C ARG A 63 6.97 5.88 7.81
N GLU A 64 6.89 6.99 8.54
CA GLU A 64 7.24 7.04 9.96
C GLU A 64 6.33 6.15 10.81
N GLU A 65 5.01 6.23 10.59
CA GLU A 65 4.03 5.40 11.27
C GLU A 65 4.25 3.92 10.94
N CYS A 66 4.49 3.56 9.68
CA CYS A 66 4.78 2.18 9.32
C CYS A 66 6.00 1.64 10.07
N ALA A 67 7.11 2.38 10.09
CA ALA A 67 8.30 1.97 10.82
C ALA A 67 8.05 1.81 12.33
N GLY A 68 7.18 2.64 12.92
CA GLY A 68 6.76 2.53 14.32
C GLY A 68 5.88 1.30 14.58
N GLU A 69 4.91 1.03 13.71
CA GLU A 69 3.96 -0.07 13.88
C GLU A 69 4.58 -1.46 13.64
N LEU A 70 5.68 -1.53 12.89
CA LEU A 70 6.45 -2.76 12.69
C LEU A 70 7.40 -3.08 13.86
N GLN A 71 7.49 -2.21 14.87
CA GLN A 71 8.21 -2.53 16.10
C GLN A 71 7.54 -3.72 16.80
N GLY A 72 8.28 -4.82 16.94
CA GLY A 72 7.78 -6.04 17.61
C GLY A 72 7.14 -7.08 16.69
N GLY A 73 7.31 -6.99 15.36
CA GLY A 73 7.02 -8.10 14.44
C GLY A 73 6.44 -7.71 13.07
N PRO A 74 6.18 -8.71 12.19
CA PRO A 74 5.95 -8.51 10.76
C PRO A 74 4.54 -8.01 10.42
N LEU A 75 4.42 -7.25 9.33
CA LEU A 75 3.14 -6.71 8.84
C LEU A 75 2.07 -7.79 8.68
N ALA A 76 2.45 -8.97 8.17
CA ALA A 76 1.56 -10.13 7.97
C ALA A 76 0.82 -10.57 9.24
N THR A 77 1.32 -10.22 10.43
CA THR A 77 0.69 -10.55 11.72
C THR A 77 0.29 -9.30 12.51
N ALA A 78 0.36 -8.11 11.91
CA ALA A 78 0.08 -6.85 12.60
C ALA A 78 -1.35 -6.81 13.15
N GLU A 79 -2.33 -7.21 12.35
CA GLU A 79 -3.73 -7.26 12.76
C GLU A 79 -3.95 -8.17 13.97
N ALA A 80 -3.43 -9.40 13.92
CA ALA A 80 -3.50 -10.35 15.04
C ALA A 80 -2.82 -9.83 16.32
N ARG A 81 -1.88 -8.89 16.19
CA ARG A 81 -1.19 -8.22 17.30
C ARG A 81 -1.87 -6.91 17.73
N GLY A 82 -3.05 -6.59 17.18
CA GLY A 82 -3.78 -5.35 17.45
C GLY A 82 -3.14 -4.10 16.84
N ARG A 83 -2.18 -4.26 15.92
CA ARG A 83 -1.47 -3.18 15.23
C ARG A 83 -2.19 -2.79 13.94
N PHE A 84 -3.47 -2.43 14.05
CA PHE A 84 -4.30 -2.11 12.89
C PHE A 84 -3.74 -0.95 12.07
N ARG A 85 -3.07 0.03 12.70
CA ARG A 85 -2.44 1.13 11.97
C ARG A 85 -1.33 0.70 11.02
N ALA A 86 -0.70 -0.44 11.24
CA ALA A 86 0.25 -1.00 10.28
C ALA A 86 -0.41 -1.28 8.92
N LEU A 87 -1.67 -1.71 8.90
CA LEU A 87 -2.39 -2.05 7.66
C LEU A 87 -2.54 -0.82 6.76
N TYR A 88 -2.86 0.32 7.37
CA TYR A 88 -2.99 1.60 6.67
C TYR A 88 -1.62 2.16 6.29
N ALA A 89 -0.74 2.38 7.28
CA ALA A 89 0.51 3.09 7.08
C ALA A 89 1.48 2.30 6.20
N CYS A 90 1.72 1.02 6.51
CA CYS A 90 2.60 0.19 5.69
C CYS A 90 1.96 -0.20 4.36
N GLY A 91 0.64 -0.38 4.33
CA GLY A 91 -0.06 -0.61 3.08
C GLY A 91 0.06 0.59 2.13
N HIS A 92 -0.03 1.83 2.63
CA HIS A 92 0.20 3.04 1.83
C HIS A 92 1.64 3.07 1.29
N VAL A 93 2.64 2.84 2.16
CA VAL A 93 4.05 2.74 1.73
C VAL A 93 4.23 1.70 0.63
N ILE A 94 3.63 0.52 0.77
CA ILE A 94 3.69 -0.54 -0.24
C ILE A 94 2.97 -0.11 -1.53
N ALA A 95 1.78 0.49 -1.44
CA ALA A 95 1.01 0.94 -2.60
C ALA A 95 1.79 1.96 -3.45
N ALA A 96 2.48 2.91 -2.81
CA ALA A 96 3.36 3.85 -3.51
C ALA A 96 4.61 3.15 -4.08
N ALA A 97 5.23 2.24 -3.33
CA ALA A 97 6.39 1.49 -3.80
C ALA A 97 6.06 0.67 -5.05
N VAL A 98 4.91 -0.03 -5.08
CA VAL A 98 4.53 -0.81 -6.26
C VAL A 98 4.20 0.07 -7.46
N SER A 99 3.61 1.25 -7.26
CA SER A 99 3.32 2.17 -8.36
C SER A 99 4.60 2.78 -8.94
N TRP A 100 5.59 3.10 -8.11
CA TRP A 100 6.91 3.55 -8.57
C TRP A 100 7.66 2.47 -9.36
N ALA A 101 7.62 1.22 -8.88
CA ALA A 101 8.21 0.10 -9.59
C ALA A 101 7.49 -0.22 -10.92
N ASP A 102 6.19 0.06 -11.02
CA ASP A 102 5.40 -0.08 -12.26
C ASP A 102 5.56 1.13 -13.21
N GLY A 103 5.94 2.30 -12.69
CA GLY A 103 6.00 3.55 -13.46
C GLY A 103 4.63 4.19 -13.74
N GLU A 104 3.59 3.80 -13.00
CA GLU A 104 2.21 4.29 -13.13
C GLU A 104 1.74 4.98 -11.84
N THR A 105 0.55 5.57 -11.87
CA THR A 105 -0.12 6.03 -10.62
C THR A 105 -0.58 4.84 -9.78
N VAL A 106 -0.76 5.03 -8.48
CA VAL A 106 -1.34 3.99 -7.60
C VAL A 106 -2.72 3.59 -8.12
N SER A 107 -3.52 4.57 -8.55
CA SER A 107 -4.85 4.33 -9.13
C SER A 107 -4.82 3.47 -10.39
N ASP A 108 -3.87 3.67 -11.31
CA ASP A 108 -3.75 2.91 -12.55
C ASP A 108 -3.24 1.48 -12.31
N PHE A 109 -2.24 1.32 -11.44
CA PHE A 109 -1.79 0.01 -10.99
C PHE A 109 -2.96 -0.80 -10.40
N TRP A 110 -3.71 -0.17 -9.49
CA TRP A 110 -4.81 -0.83 -8.80
C TRP A 110 -5.99 -1.17 -9.71
N LYS A 111 -6.24 -0.34 -10.74
CA LYS A 111 -7.22 -0.61 -11.79
C LYS A 111 -6.84 -1.84 -12.60
N GLY A 112 -5.57 -1.99 -12.95
CA GLY A 112 -5.06 -3.19 -13.61
C GLY A 112 -5.22 -4.42 -12.72
N PHE A 113 -4.90 -4.30 -11.43
CA PHE A 113 -5.01 -5.41 -10.49
C PHE A 113 -6.45 -5.92 -10.32
N ILE A 114 -7.40 -5.00 -10.10
CA ILE A 114 -8.84 -5.34 -10.01
C ILE A 114 -9.33 -6.02 -11.29
N ALA A 115 -8.86 -5.60 -12.47
CA ALA A 115 -9.28 -6.18 -13.74
C ALA A 115 -8.81 -7.64 -13.94
N GLU A 116 -7.76 -8.07 -13.23
CA GLU A 116 -7.25 -9.45 -13.27
C GLU A 116 -7.76 -10.33 -12.12
N ALA A 117 -8.55 -9.76 -11.21
CA ALA A 117 -9.12 -10.51 -10.09
C ALA A 117 -10.08 -11.60 -10.59
N LYS A 118 -9.99 -12.77 -9.95
CA LYS A 118 -10.82 -13.94 -10.28
C LYS A 118 -12.22 -13.77 -9.68
N SER A 119 -13.14 -14.67 -10.05
CA SER A 119 -14.53 -14.67 -9.55
C SER A 119 -14.66 -14.79 -8.01
N GLY A 120 -13.59 -15.15 -7.29
CA GLY A 120 -13.54 -15.18 -5.82
C GLY A 120 -12.81 -13.98 -5.19
N GLY A 121 -12.40 -13.01 -6.00
CA GLY A 121 -11.51 -11.91 -5.63
C GLY A 121 -10.02 -12.28 -5.74
N TYR A 122 -9.17 -11.42 -5.19
CA TYR A 122 -7.70 -11.60 -5.16
C TYR A 122 -7.20 -12.05 -3.78
N ASP A 123 -6.10 -12.79 -3.73
CA ASP A 123 -5.36 -13.03 -2.49
C ASP A 123 -3.98 -12.33 -2.47
N GLU A 124 -3.20 -12.54 -1.40
CA GLU A 124 -1.85 -11.97 -1.27
C GLU A 124 -0.90 -12.49 -2.36
N SER A 125 -1.09 -13.73 -2.84
CA SER A 125 -0.27 -14.31 -3.90
C SER A 125 -0.58 -13.70 -5.26
N ASP A 126 -1.87 -13.50 -5.58
CA ASP A 126 -2.31 -12.78 -6.77
C ASP A 126 -1.70 -11.36 -6.81
N PHE A 127 -1.66 -10.67 -5.66
CA PHE A 127 -1.02 -9.34 -5.56
C PHE A 127 0.46 -9.39 -5.92
N TYR A 128 1.24 -10.30 -5.32
CA TYR A 128 2.68 -10.41 -5.64
C TYR A 128 2.93 -10.82 -7.09
N ASP A 129 2.12 -11.71 -7.65
CA ASP A 129 2.24 -12.14 -9.03
C ASP A 129 1.94 -10.98 -9.99
N PHE A 130 0.95 -10.15 -9.66
CA PHE A 130 0.65 -8.95 -10.42
C PHE A 130 1.78 -7.90 -10.32
N VAL A 131 2.33 -7.65 -9.13
CA VAL A 131 3.52 -6.78 -8.96
C VAL A 131 4.69 -7.29 -9.80
N ALA A 132 4.95 -8.61 -9.80
CA ALA A 132 6.03 -9.21 -10.59
C ALA A 132 5.83 -9.00 -12.10
N LYS A 133 4.59 -9.17 -12.57
CA LYS A 133 4.22 -8.98 -13.98
C LYS A 133 4.38 -7.53 -14.43
N ARG A 134 4.06 -6.58 -13.55
CA ARG A 134 4.03 -5.14 -13.83
C ARG A 134 5.41 -4.48 -13.74
N SER A 135 6.10 -4.67 -12.62
CA SER A 135 7.45 -4.12 -12.42
C SER A 135 8.53 -4.81 -13.27
N GLY A 136 8.35 -6.10 -13.60
CA GLY A 136 9.42 -6.91 -14.20
C GLY A 136 10.61 -7.19 -13.26
N GLU A 137 10.55 -6.72 -12.01
CA GLU A 137 11.65 -6.74 -11.05
C GLU A 137 11.45 -7.82 -9.98
N ARG A 138 12.05 -9.00 -10.23
CA ARG A 138 11.98 -10.13 -9.28
C ARG A 138 12.58 -9.80 -7.91
N ASP A 139 13.60 -8.95 -7.88
CA ASP A 139 14.29 -8.54 -6.65
C ASP A 139 13.39 -7.62 -5.80
N PHE A 140 12.62 -6.72 -6.43
CA PHE A 140 11.64 -5.89 -5.74
C PHE A 140 10.55 -6.73 -5.08
N VAL A 141 9.99 -7.72 -5.80
CA VAL A 141 8.97 -8.62 -5.23
C VAL A 141 9.52 -9.42 -4.04
N ALA A 142 10.78 -9.86 -4.11
CA ALA A 142 11.43 -10.54 -2.99
C ALA A 142 11.62 -9.61 -1.79
N ALA A 143 12.05 -8.37 -2.01
CA ALA A 143 12.18 -7.36 -0.96
C ALA A 143 10.83 -7.04 -0.31
N LEU A 144 9.77 -6.91 -1.12
CA LEU A 144 8.42 -6.68 -0.64
C LEU A 144 7.91 -7.85 0.22
N ARG A 145 8.07 -9.10 -0.24
CA ARG A 145 7.69 -10.29 0.56
C ARG A 145 8.48 -10.36 1.88
N TYR A 146 9.77 -10.05 1.84
CA TYR A 146 10.62 -9.97 3.03
C TYR A 146 10.08 -8.93 4.02
N PHE A 147 9.78 -7.72 3.54
CA PHE A 147 9.24 -6.62 4.32
C PHE A 147 7.91 -6.98 5.00
N VAL A 148 6.99 -7.62 4.27
CA VAL A 148 5.66 -7.98 4.79
C VAL A 148 5.73 -9.10 5.84
N ARG A 149 6.57 -10.12 5.60
CA ARG A 149 6.50 -11.38 6.35
C ARG A 149 7.58 -11.56 7.42
N THR A 150 8.64 -10.75 7.40
CA THR A 150 9.79 -10.94 8.30
C THR A 150 9.78 -9.91 9.44
N PRO A 151 10.04 -10.32 10.70
CA PRO A 151 10.35 -9.36 11.76
C PRO A 151 11.61 -8.55 11.40
N LEU A 152 11.47 -7.22 11.35
CA LEU A 152 12.54 -6.34 10.89
C LEU A 152 13.34 -5.82 12.09
N ALA A 153 14.67 -5.99 12.09
CA ALA A 153 15.54 -5.51 13.16
C ALA A 153 15.62 -3.98 13.22
N ASN A 154 15.47 -3.32 12.07
CA ASN A 154 15.39 -1.87 11.95
C ASN A 154 14.31 -1.50 10.91
N PRO A 155 13.04 -1.39 11.33
CA PRO A 155 11.94 -1.09 10.42
C PRO A 155 12.14 0.17 9.58
N SER A 156 12.66 1.27 10.15
CA SER A 156 12.90 2.52 9.39
C SER A 156 13.88 2.32 8.23
N ARG A 157 14.95 1.54 8.47
CA ARG A 157 15.90 1.18 7.42
C ARG A 157 15.26 0.30 6.35
N GLU A 158 14.44 -0.67 6.75
CA GLU A 158 13.81 -1.60 5.80
C GLU A 158 12.67 -0.96 5.00
N VAL A 159 11.94 0.02 5.57
CA VAL A 159 11.04 0.89 4.81
C VAL A 159 11.84 1.63 3.73
N SER A 160 12.96 2.27 4.10
CA SER A 160 13.79 3.01 3.14
C SER A 160 14.34 2.09 2.05
N ARG A 161 14.79 0.88 2.40
CA ARG A 161 15.28 -0.12 1.46
C ARG A 161 14.19 -0.60 0.49
N LEU A 162 12.95 -0.78 0.95
CA LEU A 162 11.84 -1.13 0.08
C LEU A 162 11.59 -0.04 -0.96
N LEU A 163 11.62 1.23 -0.55
CA LEU A 163 11.43 2.37 -1.45
C LEU A 163 12.59 2.52 -2.44
N GLU A 164 13.83 2.35 -1.99
CA GLU A 164 15.00 2.32 -2.89
C GLU A 164 14.90 1.21 -3.93
N ALA A 165 14.47 0.02 -3.53
CA ALA A 165 14.25 -1.11 -4.44
C ALA A 165 13.08 -0.87 -5.42
N ALA A 166 12.17 0.03 -5.10
CA ALA A 166 11.06 0.45 -5.96
C ALA A 166 11.44 1.57 -6.94
N GLY A 167 12.69 2.06 -6.92
CA GLY A 167 13.09 3.21 -7.72
C GLY A 167 12.46 4.53 -7.27
N ALA A 168 12.16 4.67 -5.98
CA ALA A 168 11.59 5.89 -5.43
C ALA A 168 12.39 7.15 -5.85
N PRO A 169 11.71 8.25 -6.23
CA PRO A 169 12.40 9.48 -6.58
C PRO A 169 13.20 10.02 -5.39
N SER A 170 14.45 10.41 -5.68
CA SER A 170 15.41 10.97 -4.71
C SER A 170 15.04 12.37 -4.24
#